data_AF-A0A848D8W0-F1
#
_entry.id   AF-A0A848D8W0-F1
#
_cell.length_a   1.000
_cell.length_b   1.000
_cell.length_c   1.000
_cell.angle_alpha   90.00
_cell.angle_beta   90.00
_cell.angle_gamma   90.00
#
_symmetry.space_group_name_H-M   'P 1'
#
loop_
_entity.id
_entity.type
_entity.pdbx_description
1 polymer ?
#
loop_
_entity_poly.entity_id
_entity_poly.type
_entity_poly.pdbx_seq_one_letter_code
_entity_poly.pdbx_strand_id
1 'polypeptide(L)' 'MPTTIQVKNETREKLKWFGHKGESYDNIIERLMNYCEELNVEELIEERWKRLQKEKGQYSPLCEI' A
#
# COMPACT_ATOMS: atom_id res chain seq x y z
N MET A 1 8.45 17.96 -17.53
CA MET A 1 7.44 19.03 -17.54
C MET A 1 6.41 18.70 -16.47
N PRO A 2 6.05 19.64 -15.57
CA PRO A 2 5.05 19.38 -14.56
C PRO A 2 3.67 19.23 -15.22
N THR A 3 2.92 18.21 -14.81
CA THR A 3 1.54 17.98 -15.23
C THR A 3 0.62 18.13 -14.02
N THR A 4 -0.65 18.47 -14.24
CA THR A 4 -1.61 18.68 -13.16
C THR A 4 -2.44 17.41 -12.93
N ILE A 5 -2.36 16.84 -11.73
CA ILE A 5 -3.21 15.74 -11.30
C ILE A 5 -4.35 16.32 -10.47
N GLN A 6 -5.58 16.14 -10.93
CA GLN A 6 -6.77 16.56 -10.19
C GLN A 6 -7.06 15.56 -9.07
N VAL A 7 -7.08 16.04 -7.83
CA VAL A 7 -7.36 15.23 -6.63
C VAL A 7 -8.30 15.98 -5.69
N LYS A 8 -9.06 15.24 -4.88
CA LYS A 8 -9.87 15.83 -3.82
C LYS A 8 -8.96 16.48 -2.76
N ASN A 9 -9.46 17.50 -2.08
CA ASN A 9 -8.72 18.14 -0.98
C ASN A 9 -8.32 17.14 0.10
N GLU A 10 -9.22 16.22 0.46
CA GLU A 10 -8.93 15.15 1.43
C GLU A 10 -7.75 14.27 1.01
N THR A 11 -7.66 13.92 -0.28
CA THR A 11 -6.55 13.14 -0.83
C THR A 11 -5.24 13.92 -0.74
N ARG A 12 -5.27 15.23 -1.04
CA ARG A 12 -4.10 16.11 -0.89
C ARG A 12 -3.64 16.20 0.56
N GLU A 13 -4.56 16.35 1.51
CA GLU A 13 -4.22 16.36 2.94
C GLU A 13 -3.63 15.02 3.37
N LYS A 14 -4.20 13.89 2.91
CA LYS A 14 -3.64 12.55 3.15
C LYS A 14 -2.20 12.41 2.64
N LEU A 15 -1.92 12.90 1.43
CA LEU A 15 -0.56 12.85 0.86
C LEU A 15 0.49 13.55 1.73
N LYS A 16 0.14 14.63 2.45
CA LYS A 16 1.06 15.31 3.36
C LYS A 16 1.53 14.44 4.52
N TRP A 17 0.70 13.48 4.97
CA TRP A 17 1.08 12.57 6.05
C TRP A 17 2.14 11.55 5.64
N PHE A 18 2.25 11.25 4.35
CA PHE A 18 3.26 10.33 3.81
C PHE A 18 4.60 11.01 3.53
N GLY A 19 4.60 12.35 3.45
CA GLY A 19 5.78 13.14 3.14
C GLY A 19 6.53 13.66 4.35
N HIS A 20 7.79 14.03 4.12
CA HIS A 20 8.61 14.76 5.07
C HIS A 20 8.51 16.28 4.85
N LYS A 21 8.92 17.08 5.85
CA LYS A 21 8.88 18.54 5.76
C LYS A 21 9.71 19.04 4.56
N GLY A 22 9.05 19.70 3.61
CA GLY A 22 9.68 20.26 2.41
C GLY A 22 9.78 19.29 1.23
N GLU A 23 9.27 18.07 1.35
CA GLU A 23 9.17 17.11 0.25
C GLU A 23 8.06 17.54 -0.74
N SER A 24 8.32 17.39 -2.05
CA SER A 24 7.33 17.67 -3.07
C SER A 24 6.30 16.54 -3.16
N TYR A 25 5.07 16.83 -3.59
CA TYR A 25 4.08 15.78 -3.83
C TYR A 25 4.54 14.77 -4.88
N ASP A 26 5.30 15.23 -5.88
CA ASP A 26 5.84 14.37 -6.94
C ASP A 26 6.78 13.30 -6.36
N ASN A 27 7.71 13.70 -5.50
CA ASN A 27 8.64 12.78 -4.84
C ASN A 27 7.93 11.81 -3.88
N ILE A 28 6.90 12.29 -3.16
CA ILE A 28 6.08 11.43 -2.30
C ILE A 28 5.38 10.35 -3.14
N ILE A 29 4.78 10.75 -4.26
CA ILE A 29 4.07 9.84 -5.16
C ILE A 29 5.04 8.86 -5.80
N GLU A 30 6.19 9.31 -6.31
CA GLU A 30 7.24 8.46 -6.88
C GLU A 30 7.74 7.42 -5.87
N ARG A 31 8.03 7.82 -4.63
CA ARG A 31 8.43 6.91 -3.57
C ARG A 31 7.34 5.87 -3.29
N LEU A 32 6.08 6.28 -3.19
CA LEU A 32 4.95 5.36 -2.98
C LEU A 32 4.78 4.38 -4.15
N MET A 33 4.96 4.83 -5.39
CA MET A 33 4.93 3.97 -6.58
C MET A 33 6.07 2.95 -6.55
N ASN A 34 7.30 3.39 -6.26
CA ASN A 34 8.45 2.49 -6.12
C ASN A 34 8.22 1.46 -5.01
N TYR A 35 7.67 1.85 -3.85
CA TYR A 35 7.30 0.89 -2.81
C TYR A 35 6.30 -0.15 -3.33
N CYS A 36 5.29 0.26 -4.09
CA CYS A 36 4.31 -0.66 -4.66
C CYS A 36 4.91 -1.60 -5.71
N GLU A 37 5.85 -1.11 -6.52
CA GLU A 37 6.55 -1.92 -7.54
C GLU A 37 7.57 -2.88 -6.89
N GLU A 38 8.40 -2.39 -5.97
CA GLU A 38 9.42 -3.19 -5.27
C GLU A 38 8.81 -4.26 -4.37
N LEU A 39 7.65 -4.00 -3.77
CA LEU A 39 7.01 -4.97 -2.89
C LEU A 39 6.43 -6.19 -3.62
N ASN A 40 6.45 -6.20 -4.96
CA ASN A 40 5.80 -7.19 -5.82
C ASN A 40 4.50 -7.68 -5.16
N VAL A 41 3.67 -6.69 -4.76
CA VAL A 41 2.65 -6.86 -3.71
C VAL A 41 1.71 -8.02 -4.04
N GLU A 42 1.46 -8.23 -5.33
CA GLU A 42 0.68 -9.33 -5.85
C GLU A 42 1.34 -10.69 -5.55
N GLU A 43 2.64 -10.85 -5.79
CA GLU A 43 3.41 -12.05 -5.46
C GLU A 43 3.47 -12.27 -3.94
N LEU A 44 3.72 -11.22 -3.15
CA LEU A 44 3.75 -11.33 -1.69
C LEU A 44 2.37 -11.72 -1.10
N ILE A 45 1.29 -11.13 -1.62
CA ILE A 45 -0.08 -11.47 -1.22
C ILE A 45 -0.39 -12.91 -1.65
N GLU A 46 0.00 -13.32 -2.85
CA GLU A 46 -0.26 -14.66 -3.37
C GLU A 46 0.50 -15.72 -2.56
N GLU A 47 1.77 -15.51 -2.24
CA GLU A 47 2.56 -16.39 -1.38
C GLU A 47 1.97 -16.50 0.02
N ARG A 48 1.60 -15.35 0.62
CA ARG A 48 0.98 -15.32 1.94
C ARG A 48 -0.37 -16.02 1.94
N TRP A 49 -1.16 -15.86 0.88
CA TRP A 49 -2.43 -16.54 0.70
C TRP A 49 -2.25 -18.06 0.55
N LYS A 50 -1.31 -18.50 -0.30
CA LYS A 50 -0.96 -19.93 -0.46
C LYS A 50 -0.55 -20.56 0.88
N ARG A 51 0.26 -19.86 1.67
CA ARG A 51 0.65 -20.29 3.01
C ARG A 51 -0.55 -20.44 3.94
N LEU A 52 -1.43 -19.44 3.99
CA LEU A 52 -2.66 -19.49 4.81
C LEU A 52 -3.59 -20.65 4.40
N GLN A 53 -3.72 -20.94 3.10
CA GLN A 53 -4.51 -22.10 2.64
C GLN A 53 -3.87 -23.43 3.05
N LYS A 54 -2.53 -23.56 2.98
CA LYS A 54 -1.81 -24.76 3.40
C LYS A 54 -1.93 -25.01 4.91
N GLU A 55 -1.91 -23.94 5.70
CA GLU A 55 -1.98 -23.99 7.16
C GLU A 55 -3.43 -23.92 7.69
N LYS A 56 -4.45 -23.90 6.82
CA LYS A 56 -5.87 -23.68 7.17
C LYS A 56 -6.39 -24.58 8.30
N GLY A 57 -5.90 -25.81 8.41
CA GLY A 57 -6.27 -26.75 9.47
C GLY A 57 -5.65 -26.47 10.84
N GLN A 58 -4.71 -25.53 10.94
CA GLN A 58 -4.07 -25.10 12.19
C GLN A 58 -4.75 -23.87 12.81
N TYR A 59 -5.64 -23.21 12.07
CA TYR A 59 -6.34 -22.01 12.52
C TYR A 59 -7.77 -22.36 12.97
N SER A 60 -8.13 -21.93 14.18
CA SER A 60 -9.50 -22.07 14.67
C SER A 60 -10.39 -20.97 14.08
N PRO A 61 -11.63 -21.27 13.66
CA PRO A 61 -12.57 -20.27 13.18
C PRO A 61 -12.88 -19.24 14.26
N LEU A 62 -12.83 -17.97 13.90
CA LEU A 62 -13.16 -16.84 14.79
C LEU A 62 -14.63 -16.83 15.26
N CYS A 63 -15.50 -17.65 14.66
CA CYS A 63 -16.91 -17.78 15.04
C CYS A 63 -17.14 -18.73 16.24
N GLU A 64 -16.11 -19.34 16.81
CA GLU A 64 -16.24 -20.26 17.97
C GLU A 64 -15.87 -19.61 19.32
N ILE A 65 -15.76 -18.28 19.38
CA ILE A 65 -15.52 -17.49 20.62
C ILE A 65 -16.67 -16.51 20.84
#